data_AF-A0A1B6NXI7-F1
#
_entry.id   AF-A0A1B6NXI7-F1
#
_cell.length_a   1.000
_cell.length_b   1.000
_cell.length_c   1.000
_cell.angle_alpha   90.00
_cell.angle_beta   90.00
_cell.angle_gamma   90.00
#
_symmetry.space_group_name_H-M   'P 1'
#
loop_
_entity.id
_entity.type
_entity.pdbx_description
1 polymer ?
#
loop_
_entity_poly.entity_id
_entity_poly.type
_entity_poly.pdbx_seq_one_letter_code
_entity_poly.pdbx_strand_id
1 'polypeptide(L)'
;MKLNCDLGESFGAWSMPVEAAIMAEIDQANIACGFHAGDPLVMKQAILSAKQHDVVIGAHPAYPDLQGFGRRSMAIAADEL
;
A
#
# COMPACT_ATOMS: atom_id res chain seq x y z
N MET A 1 8.92 -7.50 -18.90
CA MET A 1 8.99 -7.62 -17.43
C MET A 1 8.42 -6.34 -16.86
N LYS A 2 7.64 -6.40 -15.78
CA LYS A 2 7.12 -5.22 -15.08
C LYS A 2 7.75 -5.11 -13.70
N LEU A 3 8.10 -3.90 -13.27
CA LEU A 3 8.57 -3.59 -11.94
C LEU A 3 7.38 -3.16 -11.07
N ASN A 4 7.28 -3.73 -9.88
CA ASN A 4 6.26 -3.35 -8.91
C ASN A 4 6.87 -2.98 -7.56
N CYS A 5 6.15 -2.16 -6.80
CA CYS A 5 6.52 -1.80 -5.44
C CYS A 5 5.25 -1.59 -4.59
N ASP A 6 5.34 -1.94 -3.30
CA ASP A 6 4.31 -1.66 -2.31
C ASP A 6 4.41 -0.18 -1.91
N LEU A 7 3.29 0.54 -2.00
CA LEU A 7 3.18 1.98 -1.76
C LEU A 7 1.85 2.30 -1.06
N GLY A 8 1.64 3.57 -0.70
CA GLY A 8 0.53 4.00 0.12
C GLY A 8 0.60 3.44 1.55
N GLU A 9 1.81 3.17 2.05
CA GLU A 9 2.03 2.51 3.34
C GLU A 9 2.28 3.49 4.51
N SER A 10 2.20 4.80 4.24
CA SER A 10 2.07 5.82 5.30
C SER A 10 0.77 5.60 6.10
N PHE A 11 0.70 6.09 7.35
CA PHE A 11 -0.51 5.99 8.17
C PHE A 11 -0.62 7.15 9.18
N GLY A 12 -1.69 7.94 9.09
CA GLY A 12 -1.92 9.09 9.96
C GLY A 12 -0.76 10.08 9.92
N ALA A 13 -0.10 10.27 11.06
CA ALA A 13 1.06 11.15 11.16
C ALA A 13 2.40 10.48 10.79
N TRP A 14 2.41 9.17 10.56
CA TRP A 14 3.61 8.43 10.19
C TRP A 14 3.74 8.36 8.67
N SER A 15 4.83 8.90 8.15
CA SER A 15 5.14 8.87 6.72
C SER A 15 6.15 7.79 6.40
N MET A 16 5.87 7.01 5.36
CA MET A 16 6.90 6.21 4.69
C MET A 16 7.69 7.13 3.76
N PRO A 17 9.03 7.20 3.91
CA PRO A 17 9.83 8.03 3.03
C PRO A 17 9.81 7.47 1.60
N VAL A 18 10.14 8.30 0.62
CA VAL A 18 10.40 7.96 -0.79
C VAL A 18 9.23 7.48 -1.66
N GLU A 19 7.99 7.39 -1.18
CA GLU A 19 6.86 6.88 -2.00
C GLU A 19 6.70 7.61 -3.35
N ALA A 20 6.82 8.94 -3.36
CA ALA A 20 6.72 9.74 -4.58
C ALA A 20 7.92 9.55 -5.53
N ALA A 21 9.11 9.31 -4.98
CA ALA A 21 10.30 9.06 -5.78
C ALA A 21 10.24 7.67 -6.45
N ILE A 22 9.75 6.67 -5.72
CA ILE A 22 9.57 5.31 -6.25
C ILE A 22 8.50 5.27 -7.34
N MET A 23 7.41 6.03 -7.19
CA MET A 23 6.30 6.04 -8.17
C MET A 23 6.76 6.34 -9.60
N ALA A 24 7.80 7.17 -9.77
CA ALA A 24 8.35 7.52 -11.09
C ALA A 24 9.17 6.39 -11.74
N GLU A 25 9.55 5.35 -10.99
CA GLU A 25 10.51 4.33 -11.41
C GLU A 25 9.88 2.95 -11.64
N ILE A 26 8.57 2.79 -11.40
CA ILE A 26 7.87 1.49 -11.41
C ILE A 26 6.77 1.42 -12.47
N ASP A 27 6.38 0.19 -12.85
CA ASP A 27 5.25 -0.05 -13.76
C ASP A 27 3.93 -0.28 -13.00
N GLN A 28 4.00 -0.76 -11.75
CA GLN A 28 2.83 -1.14 -10.94
C GLN A 28 3.00 -0.78 -9.45
N ALA A 29 1.99 -0.18 -8.84
CA ALA A 29 1.97 0.14 -7.41
C ALA A 29 0.93 -0.72 -6.69
N ASN A 30 1.36 -1.50 -5.69
CA ASN A 30 0.46 -2.23 -4.80
C ASN A 30 0.11 -1.30 -3.62
N ILE A 31 -1.11 -0.76 -3.61
CA ILE A 31 -1.51 0.27 -2.65
C ILE A 31 -2.14 -0.38 -1.41
N ALA A 32 -1.62 -0.06 -0.22
CA ALA A 32 -2.14 -0.56 1.05
C ALA A 32 -3.62 -0.23 1.25
N CYS A 33 -4.34 -1.12 1.95
CA CYS A 33 -5.80 -1.10 2.03
C CYS A 33 -6.35 -0.78 3.43
N GLY A 34 -5.53 -0.31 4.37
CA GLY A 34 -5.97 0.17 5.68
C GLY A 34 -5.77 -0.79 6.86
N PHE A 35 -5.38 -2.03 6.61
CA PHE A 35 -5.27 -3.06 7.65
C PHE A 35 -3.86 -3.15 8.25
N HIS A 36 -2.83 -3.19 7.40
CA HIS A 36 -1.44 -3.16 7.85
C HIS A 36 -0.80 -1.77 7.76
N ALA A 37 -1.31 -0.95 6.84
CA ALA A 37 -0.83 0.37 6.51
C ALA A 37 -1.87 1.08 5.63
N GLY A 38 -1.64 2.36 5.35
CA GLY A 38 -2.54 3.19 4.56
C GLY A 38 -3.73 3.68 5.39
N ASP A 39 -4.13 4.91 5.17
CA ASP A 39 -5.41 5.45 5.60
C ASP A 39 -6.12 6.07 4.38
N PRO A 40 -7.41 6.44 4.47
CA PRO A 40 -8.14 6.94 3.31
C PRO A 40 -7.47 8.14 2.60
N LEU A 41 -6.75 8.99 3.34
CA LEU A 41 -6.04 10.14 2.77
C LEU A 41 -4.77 9.67 2.06
N VAL A 42 -3.98 8.80 2.68
CA VAL A 42 -2.77 8.21 2.09
C VAL A 42 -3.10 7.41 0.83
N MET A 43 -4.11 6.55 0.88
CA MET A 43 -4.57 5.76 -0.26
C MET A 43 -4.96 6.65 -1.44
N LYS A 44 -5.73 7.72 -1.18
CA LYS A 44 -6.11 8.70 -2.19
C LYS A 44 -4.87 9.37 -2.80
N GLN A 45 -3.89 9.76 -1.99
CA GLN A 45 -2.67 10.39 -2.46
C GLN A 45 -1.83 9.45 -3.32
N ALA A 46 -1.69 8.18 -2.93
CA ALA A 46 -1.00 7.16 -3.69
C ALA A 46 -1.69 6.89 -5.04
N ILE A 47 -3.02 6.76 -5.06
CA ILE A 47 -3.80 6.58 -6.30
C ILE A 47 -3.64 7.78 -7.24
N LEU A 48 -3.69 9.00 -6.72
CA LEU A 48 -3.49 10.21 -7.52
C LEU A 48 -2.08 10.27 -8.09
N SER A 49 -1.07 9.90 -7.30
CA SER A 49 0.32 9.85 -7.74
C SER A 49 0.55 8.78 -8.81
N ALA A 50 0.00 7.58 -8.63
CA ALA A 50 0.07 6.51 -9.62
C ALA A 50 -0.57 6.94 -10.95
N LYS A 51 -1.74 7.59 -10.89
CA LYS A 51 -2.40 8.15 -12.07
C LYS A 51 -1.55 9.22 -12.77
N GLN A 52 -0.83 10.06 -12.03
CA GLN A 52 0.05 11.08 -12.60
C GLN A 52 1.24 10.48 -13.35
N HIS A 53 1.74 9.32 -12.93
CA HIS A 53 2.90 8.64 -13.51
C HIS A 53 2.52 7.51 -14.48
N ASP A 54 1.23 7.34 -14.78
CA ASP A 54 0.69 6.24 -15.62
C ASP A 54 1.05 4.83 -15.09
N VAL A 55 1.11 4.71 -13.76
CA VAL A 55 1.44 3.46 -13.05
C VAL A 55 0.16 2.64 -12.83
N VAL A 56 0.24 1.33 -13.08
CA VAL A 56 -0.88 0.40 -12.84
C VAL A 56 -1.12 0.23 -11.34
N ILE A 57 -2.36 0.43 -10.90
CA ILE A 57 -2.73 0.28 -9.48
C ILE A 57 -3.16 -1.16 -9.18
N GLY A 58 -2.62 -1.74 -8.12
CA GLY A 58 -3.07 -2.99 -7.50
C GLY A 58 -3.47 -2.76 -6.04
N ALA A 59 -4.33 -3.64 -5.50
CA ALA A 59 -4.63 -3.66 -4.08
C ALA A 59 -3.55 -4.44 -3.32
N HIS A 60 -3.13 -3.94 -2.17
CA HIS A 60 -2.24 -4.62 -1.23
C HIS A 60 -2.98 -4.90 0.08
N PRO A 61 -3.87 -5.93 0.10
CA PRO A 61 -4.55 -6.35 1.31
C PRO A 61 -3.58 -7.07 2.25
N ALA A 62 -3.87 -7.00 3.55
CA ALA A 62 -3.08 -7.63 4.58
C ALA A 62 -3.96 -8.02 5.77
N TYR A 63 -3.38 -8.80 6.69
CA TYR A 63 -4.02 -9.07 7.97
C TYR A 63 -4.36 -7.76 8.73
N PRO A 64 -5.42 -7.75 9.56
CA PRO A 64 -5.81 -6.61 10.40
C PRO A 64 -4.81 -6.41 11.56
N ASP A 65 -3.57 -6.10 11.22
CA ASP A 65 -2.45 -5.98 12.13
C ASP A 65 -1.63 -4.73 11.83
N LEU A 66 -2.18 -3.57 12.21
CA LEU A 66 -1.53 -2.29 12.01
C LEU A 66 -0.20 -2.20 12.78
N GLN A 67 -0.17 -2.62 14.05
CA GLN A 67 1.02 -2.52 14.90
C GLN A 67 2.16 -3.44 14.44
N GLY A 68 1.83 -4.60 13.88
CA GLY A 68 2.80 -5.52 13.30
C GLY A 68 3.04 -5.30 11.80
N PHE A 69 2.45 -4.24 11.22
CA PHE A 69 2.54 -3.92 9.81
C PHE A 69 2.14 -5.10 8.90
N GLY A 70 1.18 -5.92 9.34
CA GLY A 70 0.71 -7.08 8.60
C GLY A 70 1.75 -8.20 8.45
N ARG A 71 2.91 -8.09 9.11
CA ARG A 71 4.04 -9.03 8.97
C ARG A 71 4.01 -10.17 9.98
N ARG A 72 2.96 -10.25 10.82
CA ARG A 72 2.76 -11.36 11.75
C ARG A 72 1.66 -12.26 11.21
N SER A 73 1.94 -13.56 11.15
CA SER A 73 0.92 -14.55 10.77
C SER A 73 -0.22 -14.52 11.76
N MET A 74 -1.45 -14.49 11.27
CA MET A 74 -2.67 -14.58 12.07
C MET A 74 -3.45 -15.84 11.67
N ALA A 75 -3.93 -16.58 12.65
CA ALA A 75 -4.88 -17.66 12.40
C ALA A 75 -6.26 -17.03 12.19
N ILE A 76 -6.65 -16.88 10.92
CA ILE A 76 -7.92 -16.31 10.48
C ILE A 76 -8.75 -17.42 9.82
N ALA A 77 -10.06 -17.42 10.06
CA ALA A 77 -10.95 -18.38 9.42
C ALA A 77 -11.02 -18.14 7.91
N ALA A 78 -11.29 -19.19 7.12
CA ALA A 78 -11.27 -19.08 5.65
C ALA A 78 -12.32 -18.10 5.09
N ASP A 79 -13.41 -17.86 5.81
CA ASP A 79 -14.47 -16.90 5.48
C ASP A 79 -14.18 -15.47 5.96
N GLU A 80 -13.12 -15.28 6.74
CA GLU A 80 -12.62 -13.98 7.21
C GLU A 80 -11.36 -13.51 6.44
N LEU A 81 -10.80 -14.37 5.57
CA LEU A 81 -9.68 -14.10 4.66
C LEU A 81 -10.17 -13.54 3.32
#